data_AF-J1JFV7-F1
#
_entry.id   AF-J1JFV7-F1
#
_cell.length_a   1.000
_cell.length_b   1.000
_cell.length_c   1.000
_cell.angle_alpha   90.00
_cell.angle_beta   90.00
_cell.angle_gamma   90.00
#
_symmetry.space_group_name_H-M   'P 1'
#
loop_
_entity.id
_entity.type
_entity.pdbx_description
1 polymer ?
#
loop_
_entity_poly.entity_id
_entity_poly.type
_entity_poly.pdbx_seq_one_letter_code
_entity_poly.pdbx_strand_id
1 'polypeptide(L)'
;MRIILFCSLILLCGYYIGTFVLKETSGFKPVPISAFSKSQVITSEEYDKLYEQYVNEQYHYDLYNKRLEIAKVYVESKEYGVYHVINRDLIVLVPENIKHIHAKIVWCACLADLLQNIYNERFPALSLSTYVQVLRSNYNWKENDFIWAKNLVINSKDPMLKYAQMLFDYEIFSYQILALINEISRAEKLERDKSNKEKNYGARRLREYPKFCNEIGHVYHIMMPDQYR
;
A
#
# COMPACT_ATOMS: atom_id res chain seq x y z
N MET A 1 -11.88 -52.22 -21.71
CA MET A 1 -10.51 -51.69 -21.87
C MET A 1 -10.59 -50.38 -22.68
N ARG A 2 -10.60 -49.22 -21.99
CA ARG A 2 -10.39 -47.83 -22.50
C ARG A 2 -10.97 -46.82 -21.51
N ILE A 3 -10.32 -46.62 -20.36
CA ILE A 3 -10.49 -45.43 -19.49
C ILE A 3 -9.13 -45.14 -18.84
N ILE A 4 -8.12 -44.83 -19.65
CA ILE A 4 -6.85 -44.27 -19.15
C ILE A 4 -6.36 -43.32 -20.23
N LEU A 5 -6.91 -42.10 -20.29
CA LEU A 5 -6.34 -41.01 -21.11
C LEU A 5 -6.80 -39.60 -20.70
N PHE A 6 -7.54 -39.45 -19.60
CA PHE A 6 -8.01 -38.12 -19.15
C PHE A 6 -7.34 -37.57 -17.88
N CYS A 7 -6.52 -38.36 -17.18
CA CYS A 7 -5.84 -37.90 -15.94
C CYS A 7 -4.44 -37.30 -16.16
N SER A 8 -3.88 -37.39 -17.36
CA SER A 8 -2.50 -36.94 -17.63
C SER A 8 -2.39 -35.49 -18.10
N LEU A 9 -3.48 -34.82 -18.51
CA LEU A 9 -3.42 -33.41 -18.93
C LEU A 9 -3.62 -32.40 -17.78
N ILE A 10 -4.31 -32.77 -16.70
CA ILE A 10 -4.57 -31.85 -15.57
C ILE A 10 -3.36 -31.74 -14.64
N LEU A 11 -2.53 -32.78 -14.55
CA LEU A 11 -1.29 -32.77 -13.75
C LEU A 11 -0.14 -32.00 -14.40
N LEU A 12 -0.18 -31.75 -15.72
CA LEU A 12 0.89 -31.03 -16.43
C LEU A 12 0.71 -29.49 -16.40
N CYS A 13 -0.52 -28.99 -16.28
CA CYS A 13 -0.76 -27.54 -16.12
C CYS A 13 -0.52 -27.05 -14.68
N GLY A 14 -0.71 -27.90 -13.67
CA GLY A 14 -0.46 -27.54 -12.26
C GLY A 14 1.03 -27.50 -11.89
N TYR A 15 1.88 -28.23 -12.60
CA TYR A 15 3.31 -28.36 -12.26
C TYR A 15 4.19 -27.22 -12.83
N TYR A 16 3.74 -26.59 -13.92
CA TYR A 16 4.50 -25.54 -14.60
C TYR A 16 4.33 -24.13 -14.00
N ILE A 17 3.26 -23.87 -13.25
CA ILE A 17 3.03 -22.57 -12.60
C ILE A 17 3.63 -22.54 -11.18
N GLY A 18 3.68 -23.68 -10.49
CA GLY A 18 4.16 -23.75 -9.09
C GLY A 18 5.69 -23.70 -8.92
N THR A 19 6.47 -24.18 -9.88
CA THR A 19 7.93 -24.31 -9.70
C THR A 19 8.73 -23.07 -10.10
N PHE A 20 8.14 -22.14 -10.87
CA PHE A 20 8.83 -20.90 -11.25
C PHE A 20 8.75 -19.82 -10.17
N VAL A 21 7.69 -19.80 -9.36
CA VAL A 21 7.49 -18.78 -8.31
C VAL A 21 8.14 -19.19 -6.97
N LEU A 22 8.30 -20.49 -6.70
CA LEU A 22 8.79 -20.98 -5.40
C LEU A 22 10.33 -21.09 -5.28
N LYS A 23 11.11 -20.77 -6.31
CA LYS A 23 12.59 -20.91 -6.26
C LYS A 23 13.34 -19.61 -5.90
N GLU A 24 12.66 -18.50 -5.65
CA GLU A 24 13.29 -17.19 -5.50
C GLU A 24 13.11 -16.53 -4.11
N THR A 25 12.69 -17.30 -3.09
CA THR A 25 12.45 -16.76 -1.74
C THR A 25 13.59 -16.99 -0.75
N SER A 26 14.62 -17.77 -1.09
CA SER A 26 15.72 -18.11 -0.16
C SER A 26 17.07 -17.44 -0.44
N GLY A 27 17.15 -16.50 -1.39
CA GLY A 27 18.42 -15.89 -1.81
C GLY A 27 18.53 -14.36 -1.73
N PHE A 28 17.47 -13.64 -1.36
CA PHE A 28 17.46 -12.18 -1.47
C PHE A 28 17.74 -11.49 -0.14
N LYS A 29 18.89 -10.80 -0.09
CA LYS A 29 19.24 -9.88 1.01
C LYS A 29 18.16 -8.79 1.14
N PRO A 30 17.88 -8.30 2.35
CA PRO A 30 16.96 -7.20 2.58
C PRO A 30 17.32 -6.04 1.68
N VAL A 31 16.40 -5.70 0.79
CA VAL A 31 16.56 -4.57 -0.12
C VAL A 31 15.96 -3.37 0.60
N PRO A 32 16.72 -2.30 0.87
CA PRO A 32 16.14 -1.10 1.48
C PRO A 32 14.98 -0.61 0.60
N ILE A 33 13.93 -0.04 1.19
CA ILE A 33 12.77 0.52 0.46
C ILE A 33 13.23 1.55 -0.60
N SER A 34 14.41 2.15 -0.39
CA SER A 34 15.22 2.87 -1.39
C SER A 34 15.73 2.02 -2.57
N ALA A 35 15.07 0.92 -2.92
CA ALA A 35 15.41 0.01 -4.00
C ALA A 35 14.20 -0.49 -4.78
N PHE A 36 13.12 0.30 -4.86
CA PHE A 36 12.06 0.18 -5.87
C PHE A 36 12.56 0.15 -7.34
N SER A 37 13.86 0.00 -7.59
CA SER A 37 14.46 0.05 -8.92
C SER A 37 14.91 -1.32 -9.48
N LYS A 38 14.58 -2.48 -8.89
CA LYS A 38 15.03 -3.78 -9.45
C LYS A 38 14.12 -5.01 -9.31
N SER A 39 12.88 -4.92 -8.82
CA SER A 39 11.96 -6.07 -8.73
C SER A 39 10.89 -6.03 -9.83
N GLN A 40 10.54 -7.20 -10.36
CA GLN A 40 9.44 -7.42 -11.30
C GLN A 40 8.21 -6.61 -10.90
N VAL A 41 7.75 -5.72 -11.77
CA VAL A 41 6.55 -4.91 -11.55
C VAL A 41 5.34 -5.78 -11.86
N ILE A 42 4.34 -5.78 -10.97
CA ILE A 42 3.08 -6.49 -11.19
C ILE A 42 1.93 -5.50 -11.38
N THR A 43 0.95 -5.88 -12.18
CA THR A 43 -0.30 -5.15 -12.36
C THR A 43 -1.21 -5.30 -11.13
N SER A 44 -2.22 -4.41 -11.02
CA SER A 44 -3.24 -4.55 -9.97
C SER A 44 -4.01 -5.86 -10.06
N GLU A 45 -4.22 -6.39 -11.26
CA GLU A 45 -4.91 -7.67 -11.48
C GLU A 45 -4.05 -8.86 -11.03
N GLU A 46 -2.74 -8.81 -11.28
CA GLU A 46 -1.81 -9.82 -10.79
C GLU A 46 -1.71 -9.80 -9.26
N TYR A 47 -1.68 -8.61 -8.65
CA TYR A 47 -1.73 -8.48 -7.21
C TYR A 47 -3.01 -9.06 -6.62
N ASP A 48 -4.17 -8.79 -7.22
CA ASP A 48 -5.45 -9.32 -6.75
C ASP A 48 -5.46 -10.86 -6.77
N LYS A 49 -4.92 -11.48 -7.84
CA LYS A 49 -4.77 -12.94 -7.91
C LYS A 49 -3.85 -13.50 -6.84
N LEU A 50 -2.71 -12.85 -6.59
CA LEU A 50 -1.79 -13.24 -5.52
C LEU A 50 -2.43 -13.09 -4.13
N TYR A 51 -3.24 -12.05 -3.93
CA TYR A 51 -3.97 -11.85 -2.70
C TYR A 51 -5.02 -12.95 -2.47
N GLU A 52 -5.76 -13.36 -3.49
CA GLU A 52 -6.71 -14.47 -3.39
C GLU A 52 -6.01 -15.79 -3.00
N GLN A 53 -4.86 -16.08 -3.62
CA GLN A 53 -4.03 -17.24 -3.24
C GLN A 53 -3.57 -17.15 -1.79
N TYR A 54 -3.04 -15.99 -1.39
CA TYR A 54 -2.63 -15.72 -0.01
C TYR A 54 -3.76 -15.92 0.98
N VAL A 55 -4.98 -15.45 0.67
CA VAL A 55 -6.14 -15.66 1.54
C VAL A 55 -6.43 -17.15 1.72
N ASN A 56 -6.43 -17.92 0.62
CA ASN A 56 -6.71 -19.34 0.65
C ASN A 56 -5.64 -20.16 1.40
N GLU A 57 -4.37 -19.75 1.32
CA GLU A 57 -3.26 -20.46 1.95
C GLU A 57 -3.08 -20.10 3.43
N GLN A 58 -3.23 -18.82 3.77
CA GLN A 58 -2.80 -18.30 5.07
C GLN A 58 -3.95 -18.14 6.08
N TYR A 59 -5.20 -18.18 5.65
CA TYR A 59 -6.35 -18.12 6.55
C TYR A 59 -7.01 -19.49 6.69
N HIS A 60 -7.22 -19.92 7.93
CA HIS A 60 -7.97 -21.14 8.21
C HIS A 60 -9.47 -20.85 8.28
N TYR A 61 -10.30 -21.64 7.59
CA TYR A 61 -11.77 -21.54 7.62
C TYR A 61 -12.31 -20.13 7.29
N ASP A 62 -13.51 -19.78 7.78
CA ASP A 62 -14.17 -18.46 7.62
C ASP A 62 -13.46 -17.29 8.34
N LEU A 63 -12.25 -17.49 8.86
CA LEU A 63 -11.51 -16.48 9.63
C LEU A 63 -11.25 -15.21 8.81
N TYR A 64 -10.92 -15.37 7.52
CA TYR A 64 -10.76 -14.25 6.61
C TYR A 64 -12.03 -13.39 6.55
N ASN A 65 -13.18 -14.02 6.26
CA ASN A 65 -14.46 -13.34 6.13
C ASN A 65 -14.84 -12.62 7.43
N LYS A 66 -14.63 -13.26 8.59
CA LYS A 66 -14.87 -12.64 9.89
C LYS A 66 -14.00 -11.39 10.12
N ARG A 67 -12.72 -11.44 9.77
CA ARG A 67 -11.81 -10.31 9.94
C ARG A 67 -12.09 -9.20 8.95
N LEU A 68 -12.42 -9.55 7.71
CA LEU A 68 -12.85 -8.60 6.70
C LEU A 68 -14.08 -7.83 7.17
N GLU A 69 -15.07 -8.52 7.75
CA GLU A 69 -16.26 -7.87 8.29
C GLU A 69 -15.94 -6.90 9.43
N ILE A 70 -15.10 -7.32 10.38
CA ILE A 70 -14.64 -6.45 11.48
C ILE A 70 -13.90 -5.22 10.94
N ALA A 71 -13.04 -5.42 9.94
CA ALA A 71 -12.28 -4.34 9.31
C ALA A 71 -13.20 -3.36 8.56
N LYS A 72 -14.24 -3.85 7.87
CA LYS A 72 -15.24 -3.01 7.19
C LYS A 72 -16.00 -2.15 8.19
N VAL A 73 -16.56 -2.77 9.24
CA VAL A 73 -17.25 -2.05 10.32
C VAL A 73 -16.33 -1.01 10.97
N TYR A 74 -15.06 -1.36 11.19
CA TYR A 74 -14.08 -0.42 11.69
C TYR A 74 -13.93 0.78 10.75
N VAL A 75 -13.72 0.58 9.45
CA VAL A 75 -13.56 1.66 8.47
C VAL A 75 -14.82 2.52 8.36
N GLU A 76 -16.01 1.92 8.32
CA GLU A 76 -17.31 2.61 8.25
C GLU A 76 -17.59 3.45 9.49
N SER A 77 -17.15 3.01 10.67
CA SER A 77 -17.32 3.75 11.92
C SER A 77 -16.52 5.06 11.98
N LYS A 78 -15.60 5.26 11.03
CA LYS A 78 -14.75 6.42 11.02
C LYS A 78 -15.31 7.46 10.06
N GLU A 79 -15.50 8.67 10.57
CA GLU A 79 -15.84 9.85 9.77
C GLU A 79 -14.63 10.32 8.94
N TYR A 80 -14.19 9.52 7.99
CA TYR A 80 -13.18 9.94 7.04
C TYR A 80 -13.86 10.70 5.91
N GLY A 81 -13.49 11.98 5.79
CA GLY A 81 -13.69 12.69 4.54
C GLY A 81 -12.84 11.97 3.50
N VAL A 82 -13.50 11.35 2.52
CA VAL A 82 -12.91 10.52 1.47
C VAL A 82 -11.46 10.91 1.14
N TYR A 83 -10.51 10.04 1.50
CA TYR A 83 -9.10 10.19 1.16
C TYR A 83 -8.90 9.84 -0.30
N HIS A 84 -9.15 10.79 -1.20
CA HIS A 84 -8.70 10.67 -2.58
C HIS A 84 -7.22 11.01 -2.65
N VAL A 85 -6.39 10.08 -2.19
CA VAL A 85 -4.96 10.17 -2.45
C VAL A 85 -4.73 9.61 -3.85
N ILE A 86 -4.73 10.52 -4.83
CA ILE A 86 -3.99 10.37 -6.08
C ILE A 86 -4.50 9.22 -6.99
N ASN A 87 -5.50 9.52 -7.82
CA ASN A 87 -5.87 8.95 -9.12
C ASN A 87 -5.79 7.41 -9.37
N ARG A 88 -5.69 6.59 -8.32
CA ARG A 88 -5.79 5.13 -8.35
C ARG A 88 -6.50 4.69 -7.07
N ASP A 89 -7.55 3.91 -7.20
CA ASP A 89 -8.41 3.44 -6.10
C ASP A 89 -7.64 2.68 -4.99
N LEU A 90 -6.40 2.26 -5.27
CA LEU A 90 -5.50 1.52 -4.40
C LEU A 90 -5.19 2.21 -3.05
N ILE A 91 -5.12 3.54 -3.00
CA ILE A 91 -4.70 4.32 -1.80
C ILE A 91 -5.89 4.99 -1.11
N VAL A 92 -7.11 4.50 -1.35
CA VAL A 92 -8.31 4.93 -0.62
C VAL A 92 -8.65 3.89 0.44
N LEU A 93 -8.80 4.29 1.70
CA LEU A 93 -9.30 3.40 2.76
C LEU A 93 -10.81 3.45 2.81
N VAL A 94 -11.43 2.54 2.07
CA VAL A 94 -12.88 2.27 2.04
C VAL A 94 -13.12 0.77 2.22
N PRO A 95 -14.30 0.34 2.67
CA PRO A 95 -14.64 -1.07 2.91
C PRO A 95 -14.32 -2.00 1.73
N GLU A 96 -14.49 -1.52 0.50
CA GLU A 96 -14.27 -2.27 -0.74
C GLU A 96 -12.78 -2.53 -1.02
N ASN A 97 -11.89 -1.67 -0.52
CA ASN A 97 -10.45 -1.68 -0.83
C ASN A 97 -9.57 -2.17 0.33
N ILE A 98 -10.16 -2.84 1.33
CA ILE A 98 -9.41 -3.44 2.44
C ILE A 98 -8.44 -4.52 1.95
N LYS A 99 -8.74 -5.23 0.86
CA LYS A 99 -7.82 -6.21 0.26
C LYS A 99 -6.47 -5.65 -0.17
N HIS A 100 -6.38 -4.33 -0.43
CA HIS A 100 -5.13 -3.65 -0.79
C HIS A 100 -4.42 -3.04 0.43
N ILE A 101 -4.68 -3.51 1.64
CA ILE A 101 -4.11 -2.90 2.86
C ILE A 101 -2.58 -2.92 2.86
N HIS A 102 -1.94 -3.98 2.35
CA HIS A 102 -0.48 -4.06 2.26
C HIS A 102 0.10 -3.00 1.31
N ALA A 103 -0.58 -2.71 0.19
CA ALA A 103 -0.17 -1.63 -0.71
C ALA A 103 -0.25 -0.25 -0.03
N LYS A 104 -1.28 -0.04 0.80
CA LYS A 104 -1.42 1.18 1.61
C LYS A 104 -0.32 1.30 2.67
N ILE A 105 0.10 0.19 3.28
CA ILE A 105 1.24 0.16 4.23
C ILE A 105 2.54 0.52 3.51
N VAL A 106 2.81 -0.08 2.35
CA VAL A 106 4.00 0.25 1.54
C VAL A 106 4.01 1.72 1.18
N TRP A 107 2.85 2.27 0.81
CA TRP A 107 2.71 3.68 0.55
C TRP A 107 2.98 4.56 1.78
N CYS A 108 2.51 4.20 2.97
CA CYS A 108 2.88 4.89 4.21
C CYS A 108 4.39 4.80 4.50
N ALA A 109 5.02 3.65 4.23
CA ALA A 109 6.46 3.49 4.36
C ALA A 109 7.24 4.43 3.41
N CYS A 110 6.74 4.67 2.20
CA CYS A 110 7.27 5.66 1.29
C CYS A 110 7.22 7.08 1.88
N LEU A 111 6.18 7.46 2.61
CA LEU A 111 6.14 8.78 3.26
C LEU A 111 7.23 8.94 4.33
N ALA A 112 7.59 7.86 5.03
CA ALA A 112 8.73 7.86 5.95
C ALA A 112 10.06 8.12 5.21
N ASP A 113 10.27 7.43 4.07
CA ASP A 113 11.45 7.64 3.23
C ASP A 113 11.53 9.07 2.67
N LEU A 114 10.39 9.65 2.30
CA LEU A 114 10.30 11.05 1.86
C LEU A 114 10.75 12.01 2.97
N LEU A 115 10.22 11.86 4.19
CA LEU A 115 10.61 12.73 5.32
C LEU A 115 12.09 12.57 5.69
N GLN A 116 12.65 11.39 5.49
CA GLN A 116 14.08 11.11 5.70
C GLN A 116 14.97 11.57 4.53
N ASN A 117 14.41 12.28 3.54
CA ASN A 117 15.11 12.80 2.36
C ASN A 117 15.77 11.71 1.48
N ILE A 118 15.35 10.45 1.61
CA ILE A 118 15.91 9.32 0.86
C ILE A 118 15.68 9.50 -0.65
N TYR A 119 14.62 10.21 -1.03
CA TYR A 119 14.28 10.43 -2.43
C TYR A 119 14.99 11.64 -3.07
N ASN A 120 15.77 12.43 -2.32
CA ASN A 120 16.46 13.60 -2.87
C ASN A 120 17.45 13.23 -3.98
N GLU A 121 18.19 12.14 -3.80
CA GLU A 121 19.13 11.65 -4.81
C GLU A 121 18.42 11.11 -6.06
N ARG A 122 17.19 10.61 -5.89
CA ARG A 122 16.37 10.03 -6.97
C ARG A 122 15.63 11.09 -7.77
N PHE A 123 15.23 12.19 -7.13
CA PHE A 123 14.49 13.28 -7.75
C PHE A 123 15.13 14.65 -7.47
N PRO A 124 16.39 14.87 -7.87
CA PRO A 124 17.11 16.09 -7.54
C PRO A 124 16.45 17.35 -8.11
N ALA A 125 15.72 17.22 -9.23
CA ALA A 125 15.00 18.32 -9.87
C ALA A 125 13.77 18.80 -9.10
N LEU A 126 13.24 18.01 -8.15
CA LEU A 126 11.96 18.30 -7.48
C LEU A 126 12.10 19.13 -6.20
N SER A 127 13.32 19.54 -5.79
CA SER A 127 13.54 20.33 -4.56
C SER A 127 12.80 19.78 -3.33
N LEU A 128 12.79 18.45 -3.17
CA LEU A 128 11.96 17.72 -2.20
C LEU A 128 12.15 18.22 -0.75
N SER A 129 13.37 18.63 -0.38
CA SER A 129 13.65 19.19 0.95
C SER A 129 12.73 20.37 1.32
N THR A 130 12.40 21.23 0.36
CA THR A 130 11.49 22.37 0.60
C THR A 130 10.08 21.89 0.90
N TYR A 131 9.59 20.90 0.16
CA TYR A 131 8.27 20.30 0.40
C TYR A 131 8.22 19.56 1.74
N VAL A 132 9.29 18.84 2.10
CA VAL A 132 9.43 18.19 3.41
C VAL A 132 9.40 19.20 4.54
N GLN A 133 10.07 20.36 4.38
CA GLN A 133 10.00 21.44 5.37
C GLN A 133 8.56 21.94 5.54
N VAL A 134 7.83 22.17 4.44
CA VAL A 134 6.41 22.59 4.49
C VAL A 134 5.54 21.55 5.21
N LEU A 135 5.73 20.25 4.92
CA LEU A 135 5.00 19.17 5.59
C LEU A 135 5.25 19.18 7.11
N ARG A 136 6.50 19.39 7.53
CA ARG A 136 6.87 19.48 8.95
C ARG A 136 6.33 20.75 9.62
N SER A 137 6.53 21.92 9.02
CA SER A 137 6.21 23.21 9.65
C SER A 137 4.73 23.54 9.63
N ASN A 138 4.04 23.27 8.51
CA ASN A 138 2.67 23.74 8.29
C ASN A 138 1.64 22.66 8.59
N TYR A 139 2.03 21.38 8.46
CA TYR A 139 1.13 20.24 8.62
C TYR A 139 1.54 19.30 9.76
N ASN A 140 2.62 19.62 10.48
CA ASN A 140 3.11 18.89 11.66
C ASN A 140 3.36 17.40 11.39
N TRP A 141 3.78 17.05 10.18
CA TRP A 141 4.19 15.67 9.88
C TRP A 141 5.46 15.32 10.66
N LYS A 142 5.44 14.17 11.32
CA LYS A 142 6.59 13.61 12.03
C LYS A 142 6.99 12.29 11.41
N GLU A 143 8.28 11.98 11.40
CA GLU A 143 8.77 10.69 10.90
C GLU A 143 8.12 9.51 11.63
N ASN A 144 7.89 9.65 12.94
CA ASN A 144 7.25 8.63 13.77
C ASN A 144 5.82 8.27 13.33
N ASP A 145 5.13 9.16 12.62
CA ASP A 145 3.78 8.90 12.09
C ASP A 145 3.79 7.82 10.99
N PHE A 146 4.95 7.61 10.35
CA PHE A 146 5.10 6.74 9.19
C PHE A 146 6.15 5.64 9.38
N ILE A 147 7.09 5.82 10.32
CA ILE A 147 8.24 4.92 10.50
C ILE A 147 7.83 3.49 10.86
N TRP A 148 6.69 3.32 11.54
CA TRP A 148 6.15 2.00 11.87
C TRP A 148 5.88 1.18 10.60
N ALA A 149 5.35 1.81 9.54
CA ALA A 149 5.04 1.15 8.28
C ALA A 149 6.33 0.72 7.57
N LYS A 150 7.35 1.58 7.58
CA LYS A 150 8.68 1.25 7.07
C LYS A 150 9.32 0.08 7.82
N ASN A 151 9.27 0.10 9.15
CA ASN A 151 9.78 -0.98 9.98
C ASN A 151 9.02 -2.29 9.71
N LEU A 152 7.70 -2.22 9.54
CA LEU A 152 6.88 -3.38 9.20
C LEU A 152 7.27 -3.95 7.82
N VAL A 153 7.38 -3.10 6.78
CA VAL A 153 7.76 -3.52 5.43
C VAL A 153 9.14 -4.18 5.40
N ILE A 154 10.10 -3.68 6.17
CA ILE A 154 11.48 -4.22 6.20
C ILE A 154 11.57 -5.53 6.99
N ASN A 155 10.85 -5.64 8.11
CA ASN A 155 11.05 -6.73 9.07
C ASN A 155 10.00 -7.85 8.97
N SER A 156 8.90 -7.63 8.27
CA SER A 156 7.82 -8.61 8.19
C SER A 156 8.16 -9.79 7.29
N LYS A 157 7.64 -10.96 7.66
CA LYS A 157 7.65 -12.18 6.86
C LYS A 157 6.37 -12.36 6.02
N ASP A 158 5.44 -11.41 6.12
CA ASP A 158 4.19 -11.41 5.36
C ASP A 158 4.48 -11.19 3.85
N PRO A 159 4.31 -12.21 2.98
CA PRO A 159 4.69 -12.13 1.58
C PRO A 159 3.90 -11.06 0.82
N MET A 160 2.70 -10.69 1.30
CA MET A 160 1.89 -9.67 0.64
C MET A 160 2.51 -8.28 0.73
N LEU A 161 3.37 -7.98 1.71
CA LEU A 161 4.14 -6.73 1.74
C LEU A 161 5.16 -6.68 0.60
N LYS A 162 5.81 -7.82 0.30
CA LYS A 162 6.74 -7.93 -0.82
C LYS A 162 6.02 -7.77 -2.17
N TYR A 163 4.88 -8.43 -2.35
CA TYR A 163 4.07 -8.26 -3.56
C TYR A 163 3.48 -6.84 -3.67
N ALA A 164 3.10 -6.24 -2.54
CA ALA A 164 2.68 -4.85 -2.51
C ALA A 164 3.80 -3.89 -2.93
N GLN A 165 5.06 -4.14 -2.57
CA GLN A 165 6.19 -3.35 -3.07
C GLN A 165 6.35 -3.46 -4.59
N MET A 166 6.03 -4.61 -5.19
CA MET A 166 6.07 -4.83 -6.64
C MET A 166 4.97 -4.08 -7.41
N LEU A 167 3.93 -3.57 -6.74
CA LEU A 167 2.94 -2.68 -7.35
C LEU A 167 3.49 -1.27 -7.59
N PHE A 168 4.54 -0.87 -6.88
CA PHE A 168 5.12 0.47 -6.97
C PHE A 168 6.42 0.39 -7.75
N ASP A 169 6.34 0.58 -9.06
CA ASP A 169 7.52 0.84 -9.87
C ASP A 169 8.01 2.29 -9.69
N TYR A 170 9.14 2.59 -10.31
CA TYR A 170 9.71 3.92 -10.29
C TYR A 170 8.75 4.98 -10.85
N GLU A 171 7.96 4.68 -11.89
CA GLU A 171 7.04 5.63 -12.50
C GLU A 171 5.85 5.93 -11.58
N ILE A 172 5.18 4.89 -11.07
CA ILE A 172 4.07 4.97 -10.12
C ILE A 172 4.50 5.76 -8.89
N PHE A 173 5.68 5.45 -8.37
CA PHE A 173 6.26 6.18 -7.25
C PHE A 173 6.46 7.67 -7.58
N SER A 174 7.04 7.96 -8.75
CA SER A 174 7.24 9.33 -9.23
C SER A 174 5.92 10.09 -9.36
N TYR A 175 4.88 9.45 -9.91
CA TYR A 175 3.54 10.04 -10.00
C TYR A 175 2.96 10.37 -8.62
N GLN A 176 3.17 9.52 -7.62
CA GLN A 176 2.68 9.77 -6.27
C GLN A 176 3.41 10.93 -5.59
N ILE A 177 4.74 11.02 -5.75
CA ILE A 177 5.51 12.17 -5.24
C ILE A 177 5.08 13.47 -5.94
N LEU A 178 4.94 13.45 -7.27
CA LEU A 178 4.48 14.62 -8.02
C LEU A 178 3.07 15.05 -7.63
N ALA A 179 2.18 14.10 -7.38
CA ALA A 179 0.83 14.41 -6.95
C ALA A 179 0.78 14.95 -5.52
N LEU A 180 1.62 14.46 -4.60
CA LEU A 180 1.80 15.04 -3.27
C LEU A 180 2.37 16.47 -3.35
N ILE A 181 3.38 16.72 -4.19
CA ILE A 181 3.92 18.06 -4.43
C ILE A 181 2.83 19.01 -4.95
N ASN A 182 2.02 18.53 -5.89
CA ASN A 182 0.91 19.30 -6.44
C ASN A 182 -0.17 19.57 -5.38
N GLU A 183 -0.40 18.61 -4.48
CA GLU A 183 -1.31 18.79 -3.35
C GLU A 183 -0.78 19.84 -2.37
N ILE A 184 0.50 19.79 -1.99
CA ILE A 184 1.15 20.82 -1.16
C ILE A 184 1.05 22.19 -1.82
N SER A 185 1.36 22.28 -3.11
CA SER A 185 1.32 23.53 -3.89
C SER A 185 -0.09 24.12 -4.00
N ARG A 186 -1.12 23.29 -3.86
CA ARG A 186 -2.53 23.70 -3.90
C ARG A 186 -3.17 23.76 -2.53
N ALA A 187 -2.43 23.45 -1.48
CA ALA A 187 -2.99 23.29 -0.15
C ALA A 187 -3.50 24.58 0.48
N GLU A 188 -3.22 25.75 -0.09
CA GLU A 188 -3.80 27.02 0.38
C GLU A 188 -5.01 27.46 -0.46
N LYS A 189 -5.35 26.73 -1.54
CA LYS A 189 -6.49 27.06 -2.39
C LYS A 189 -7.79 26.72 -1.69
N LEU A 190 -8.71 27.69 -1.70
CA LEU A 190 -10.10 27.47 -1.30
C LEU A 190 -10.88 26.86 -2.45
N GLU A 191 -11.62 25.80 -2.14
CA GLU A 191 -12.50 25.08 -3.05
C GLU A 191 -13.92 25.14 -2.49
N ARG A 192 -14.93 25.29 -3.35
CA ARG A 192 -16.33 25.33 -2.93
C ARG A 192 -16.87 23.91 -2.75
N ASP A 193 -17.49 23.66 -1.61
CA ASP A 193 -18.15 22.39 -1.35
C ASP A 193 -19.55 22.30 -2.00
N LYS A 194 -20.19 21.13 -1.89
CA LYS A 194 -21.56 20.90 -2.40
C LYS A 194 -22.61 21.85 -1.80
N SER A 195 -22.31 22.51 -0.67
CA SER A 195 -23.14 23.54 -0.03
C SER A 195 -22.69 24.97 -0.35
N ASN A 196 -21.83 25.14 -1.36
CA ASN A 196 -21.26 26.41 -1.80
C ASN A 196 -20.40 27.12 -0.74
N LYS A 197 -19.90 26.40 0.27
CA LYS A 197 -19.00 26.93 1.30
C LYS A 197 -17.56 26.74 0.87
N GLU A 198 -16.74 27.77 1.04
CA GLU A 198 -15.31 27.69 0.76
C GLU A 198 -14.60 26.86 1.84
N LYS A 199 -13.89 25.83 1.40
CA LYS A 199 -13.13 24.93 2.24
C LYS A 199 -11.75 24.71 1.66
N ASN A 200 -10.77 24.62 2.54
CA ASN A 200 -9.43 24.26 2.15
C ASN A 200 -9.25 22.73 2.24
N TYR A 201 -9.63 22.04 1.17
CA TYR A 201 -9.56 20.58 1.11
C TYR A 201 -8.12 20.06 1.04
N GLY A 202 -7.20 20.77 0.38
CA GLY A 202 -5.79 20.38 0.30
C GLY A 202 -5.11 20.40 1.66
N ALA A 203 -5.18 21.51 2.41
CA ALA A 203 -4.62 21.58 3.75
C ALA A 203 -5.28 20.59 4.72
N ARG A 204 -6.60 20.35 4.57
CA ARG A 204 -7.30 19.34 5.36
C ARG A 204 -6.73 17.95 5.10
N ARG A 205 -6.62 17.55 3.83
CA ARG A 205 -6.06 16.24 3.47
C ARG A 205 -4.65 16.09 4.03
N LEU A 206 -3.75 17.06 3.79
CA LEU A 206 -2.38 17.04 4.31
C LEU A 206 -2.31 16.85 5.83
N ARG A 207 -3.18 17.49 6.61
CA ARG A 207 -3.25 17.26 8.08
C ARG A 207 -3.71 15.86 8.47
N GLU A 208 -4.49 15.21 7.62
CA GLU A 208 -5.11 13.92 7.92
C GLU A 208 -4.26 12.71 7.47
N TYR A 209 -3.26 12.88 6.58
CA TYR A 209 -2.36 11.79 6.13
C TYR A 209 -1.73 10.99 7.29
N PRO A 210 -1.16 11.60 8.35
CA PRO A 210 -0.65 10.86 9.50
C PRO A 210 -1.71 9.98 10.16
N LYS A 211 -2.92 10.52 10.38
CA LYS A 211 -4.05 9.80 10.95
C LYS A 211 -4.45 8.63 10.04
N PHE A 212 -4.54 8.88 8.74
CA PHE A 212 -4.86 7.87 7.73
C PHE A 212 -3.87 6.70 7.76
N CYS A 213 -2.56 6.96 7.85
CA CYS A 213 -1.57 5.91 7.98
C CYS A 213 -1.72 5.08 9.26
N ASN A 214 -1.98 5.71 10.41
CA ASN A 214 -2.23 4.96 11.65
C ASN A 214 -3.44 4.02 11.53
N GLU A 215 -4.48 4.46 10.84
CA GLU A 215 -5.71 3.69 10.63
C GLU A 215 -5.49 2.52 9.67
N ILE A 216 -4.64 2.69 8.65
CA ILE A 216 -4.13 1.58 7.84
C ILE A 216 -3.44 0.53 8.72
N GLY A 217 -2.62 0.96 9.69
CA GLY A 217 -1.96 0.05 10.64
C GLY A 217 -2.96 -0.75 11.48
N HIS A 218 -4.04 -0.12 11.94
CA HIS A 218 -5.11 -0.81 12.67
C HIS A 218 -5.86 -1.83 11.80
N VAL A 219 -6.25 -1.44 10.58
CA VAL A 219 -6.93 -2.34 9.65
C VAL A 219 -6.03 -3.53 9.28
N TYR A 220 -4.74 -3.27 9.08
CA TYR A 220 -3.77 -4.33 8.85
C TYR A 220 -3.71 -5.32 10.02
N HIS A 221 -3.67 -4.83 11.26
CA HIS A 221 -3.63 -5.71 12.44
C HIS A 221 -4.90 -6.56 12.60
N ILE A 222 -6.07 -6.02 12.22
CA ILE A 222 -7.33 -6.78 12.16
C ILE A 222 -7.22 -7.92 11.14
N MET A 223 -6.72 -7.60 9.94
CA MET A 223 -6.66 -8.55 8.83
C MET A 223 -5.56 -9.59 9.00
N MET A 224 -4.35 -9.18 9.38
CA MET A 224 -3.10 -9.96 9.38
C MET A 224 -3.26 -11.39 9.93
N PRO A 225 -2.99 -12.45 9.13
CA PRO A 225 -3.08 -13.85 9.55
C PRO A 225 -2.36 -14.15 10.87
N ASP A 226 -2.85 -15.14 11.62
CA ASP A 226 -2.35 -15.45 12.96
C ASP A 226 -0.86 -15.79 13.02
N GLN A 227 -0.32 -16.44 11.99
CA GLN A 227 1.11 -16.78 11.91
C GLN A 227 2.05 -15.57 11.76
N TYR A 228 1.51 -14.39 11.42
CA TYR A 228 2.28 -13.16 11.21
C TYR A 228 2.08 -12.13 12.33
N ARG A 229 1.22 -12.43 13.31
CA ARG A 229 1.00 -11.59 14.50
C ARG A 229 2.19 -11.67 15.47
#